data_AF-A0A329RMP5-F1
#
_entry.id   AF-A0A329RMP5-F1
#
_cell.length_a   1.000
_cell.length_b   1.000
_cell.length_c   1.000
_cell.angle_alpha   90.00
_cell.angle_beta   90.00
_cell.angle_gamma   90.00
#
_symmetry.space_group_name_H-M   'P 1'
#
loop_
_entity.id
_entity.type
_entity.pdbx_description
1 polymer ?
#
loop_
_entity_poly.entity_id
_entity_poly.type
_entity_poly.pdbx_seq_one_letter_code
_entity_poly.pdbx_strand_id
1 'polypeptide(L)'
;MKLFCAIVGVAGSAFEVDIDDGASVSALKKAIKDVKPRTITTDEPDQLQLFLAKTDDGAWLESDSEDVKKLKKGEKTVAIEALTSEEKELQGESGLQKVLTGMPKPSTDQIHVLVVVPEQDNLRSPAMVLLEVMLPHILTHAPTTRTERNRGFKEQLCNFYGCYRRKKSWVRCMLLDVAFPKSLVIASHLFRRSNEYLSLVMMQISDIDDVKNGLLLFKPLEHAFDYFQISFIRDDTDAFRLKLFDPDIRDTRLIDLTDRNGNQVLSAEQIGVLFNSVSLAKKRCHFDVQTTFGDVDGSTLTFTGLERPFYRCLNLQARVARMIALKKHWIDASYDFPDFWSEVSLDDKMEMFHRSIFNADATV
;
A
#
# COMPACT_ATOMS: atom_id res chain seq x y z
N MET A 1 -32.28 16.92 24.79
CA MET A 1 -32.71 15.56 24.39
C MET A 1 -31.52 14.70 24.01
N LYS A 2 -31.73 13.38 23.94
CA LYS A 2 -30.73 12.41 23.49
C LYS A 2 -31.13 11.86 22.13
N LEU A 3 -30.20 11.87 21.18
CA LEU A 3 -30.37 11.30 19.86
C LEU A 3 -29.29 10.24 19.63
N PHE A 4 -29.69 9.12 19.03
CA PHE A 4 -28.74 8.11 18.55
C PHE A 4 -28.45 8.33 17.07
N CYS A 5 -27.17 8.49 16.76
CA CYS A 5 -26.66 8.77 15.42
C CYS A 5 -25.89 7.56 14.86
N ALA A 6 -25.93 7.37 13.55
CA ALA A 6 -25.11 6.38 12.84
C ALA A 6 -24.42 7.03 11.63
N ILE A 7 -23.15 6.70 11.41
CA ILE A 7 -22.39 7.20 10.26
C ILE A 7 -22.61 6.25 9.08
N VAL A 8 -23.07 6.80 7.96
CA VAL A 8 -23.37 6.02 6.75
C VAL A 8 -22.09 5.65 6.02
N GLY A 9 -21.93 4.37 5.68
CA GLY A 9 -20.75 3.85 4.99
C GLY A 9 -19.53 3.57 5.88
N VAL A 10 -19.64 3.76 7.20
CA VAL A 10 -18.55 3.49 8.16
C VAL A 10 -18.99 2.40 9.13
N ALA A 11 -18.22 1.32 9.22
CA ALA A 11 -18.49 0.25 10.17
C ALA A 11 -18.41 0.76 11.62
N GLY A 12 -19.46 0.53 12.40
CA GLY A 12 -19.55 1.04 13.77
C GLY A 12 -20.94 0.92 14.38
N SER A 13 -20.99 0.95 15.71
CA SER A 13 -22.26 1.07 16.44
C SER A 13 -22.78 2.50 16.44
N ALA A 14 -24.10 2.64 16.59
CA ALA A 14 -24.72 3.93 16.84
C ALA A 14 -24.17 4.56 18.13
N PHE A 15 -24.16 5.88 18.19
CA PHE A 15 -23.63 6.63 19.33
C PHE A 15 -24.63 7.69 19.77
N GLU A 16 -24.67 7.93 21.08
CA GLU A 16 -25.54 8.91 21.70
C GLU A 16 -24.94 10.32 21.56
N VAL A 17 -25.79 11.30 21.27
CA VAL A 17 -25.50 12.72 21.28
C VAL A 17 -26.52 13.42 22.17
N ASP A 18 -26.03 14.14 23.18
CA ASP A 18 -26.85 15.02 24.02
C ASP A 18 -26.88 16.42 23.41
N ILE A 19 -28.07 16.96 23.19
CA ILE A 19 -28.28 18.25 22.52
C ILE A 19 -29.51 18.97 23.10
N ASP A 20 -29.45 20.29 23.23
CA ASP A 20 -30.59 21.06 23.71
C ASP A 20 -31.79 20.99 22.74
N ASP A 21 -33.01 20.91 23.27
CA ASP A 21 -34.21 20.75 22.45
C ASP A 21 -34.48 21.98 21.57
N GLY A 22 -34.05 23.17 21.99
CA GLY A 22 -34.12 24.42 21.23
C GLY A 22 -32.94 24.66 20.30
N ALA A 23 -31.98 23.74 20.22
CA ALA A 23 -30.80 23.88 19.37
C ALA A 23 -31.13 23.82 17.87
N SER A 24 -30.20 24.31 17.06
CA SER A 24 -30.23 24.20 15.60
C SER A 24 -29.59 22.89 15.12
N VAL A 25 -29.85 22.55 13.86
CA VAL A 25 -29.13 21.48 13.14
C VAL A 25 -27.63 21.76 13.11
N SER A 26 -27.19 23.02 12.96
CA SER A 26 -25.76 23.37 13.02
C SER A 26 -25.12 23.06 14.37
N ALA A 27 -25.83 23.28 15.49
CA ALA A 27 -25.37 22.89 16.80
C ALA A 27 -25.29 21.36 16.96
N LEU A 28 -26.23 20.63 16.35
CA LEU A 28 -26.20 19.17 16.30
C LEU A 28 -25.01 18.64 15.48
N LYS A 29 -24.71 19.22 14.31
CA LYS A 29 -23.52 18.88 13.50
C LYS A 29 -22.24 19.01 14.33
N LYS A 30 -22.11 20.10 15.10
CA LYS A 30 -20.98 20.31 16.01
C LYS A 30 -20.92 19.25 17.12
N ALA A 31 -22.03 18.97 17.79
CA ALA A 31 -22.08 17.98 18.86
C ALA A 31 -21.72 16.56 18.37
N ILE A 32 -22.17 16.18 17.17
CA ILE A 32 -21.80 14.90 16.53
C ILE A 32 -20.29 14.79 16.32
N LYS A 33 -19.66 15.85 15.78
CA LYS A 33 -18.20 15.91 15.59
C LYS A 33 -17.46 15.77 16.92
N ASP A 34 -17.91 16.48 17.95
CA ASP A 34 -17.29 16.46 19.28
C ASP A 34 -17.35 15.06 19.93
N VAL A 35 -18.38 14.26 19.65
CA VAL A 35 -18.51 12.87 20.13
C VAL A 35 -17.62 11.90 19.33
N LYS A 36 -17.38 12.14 18.04
CA LYS A 36 -16.59 11.26 17.15
C LYS A 36 -15.44 11.98 16.41
N PRO A 37 -14.53 12.68 17.11
CA PRO A 37 -13.51 13.52 16.47
C PRO A 37 -12.44 12.76 15.68
N ARG A 38 -12.27 11.46 15.96
CA ARG A 38 -11.32 10.60 15.22
C ARG A 38 -11.91 10.01 13.94
N THR A 39 -13.23 9.91 13.85
CA THR A 39 -13.94 9.33 12.70
C THR A 39 -14.43 10.43 11.77
N ILE A 40 -14.82 11.58 12.32
CA ILE A 40 -15.26 12.76 11.59
C ILE A 40 -14.10 13.75 11.55
N THR A 41 -13.32 13.68 10.46
CA THR A 41 -12.07 14.44 10.30
C THR A 41 -12.24 15.78 9.60
N THR A 42 -13.45 16.14 9.16
CA THR A 42 -13.70 17.47 8.57
C THR A 42 -13.38 18.58 9.58
N ASP A 43 -12.67 19.62 9.14
CA ASP A 43 -12.33 20.79 9.96
C ASP A 43 -13.57 21.62 10.30
N GLU A 44 -14.57 21.64 9.41
CA GLU A 44 -15.77 22.45 9.54
C GLU A 44 -17.01 21.55 9.76
N PRO A 45 -17.66 21.60 10.94
CA PRO A 45 -18.81 20.73 11.24
C PRO A 45 -19.99 20.90 10.29
N ASP A 46 -20.14 22.07 9.66
CA ASP A 46 -21.22 22.40 8.73
C ASP A 46 -21.19 21.55 7.46
N GLN A 47 -20.04 20.97 7.11
CA GLN A 47 -19.88 20.02 6.00
C GLN A 47 -20.60 18.69 6.23
N LEU A 48 -20.90 18.31 7.48
CA LEU A 48 -21.65 17.08 7.74
C LEU A 48 -23.06 17.17 7.16
N GLN A 49 -23.48 16.18 6.40
CA GLN A 49 -24.87 16.10 5.94
C GLN A 49 -25.66 15.23 6.92
N LEU A 50 -26.75 15.79 7.45
CA LEU A 50 -27.59 15.11 8.43
C LEU A 50 -28.95 14.79 7.81
N PHE A 51 -29.44 13.59 8.07
CA PHE A 51 -30.73 13.12 7.60
C PHE A 51 -31.50 12.47 8.76
N LEU A 52 -32.83 12.60 8.75
CA LEU A 52 -33.65 11.86 9.71
C LEU A 52 -33.70 10.39 9.32
N ALA A 53 -33.47 9.51 10.30
CA ALA A 53 -33.63 8.07 10.16
C ALA A 53 -35.11 7.69 10.26
N LYS A 54 -35.94 8.29 9.41
CA LYS A 54 -37.39 8.21 9.42
C LYS A 54 -37.89 7.22 8.36
N THR A 55 -38.66 6.23 8.77
CA THR A 55 -39.34 5.29 7.86
C THR A 55 -40.57 5.92 7.20
N ASP A 56 -41.09 5.31 6.14
CA ASP A 56 -42.23 5.85 5.36
C ASP A 56 -43.52 5.99 6.20
N ASP A 57 -43.68 5.19 7.24
CA ASP A 57 -44.78 5.25 8.22
C ASP A 57 -44.60 6.34 9.29
N GLY A 58 -43.47 7.05 9.26
CA GLY A 58 -43.14 8.12 10.19
C GLY A 58 -42.54 7.67 11.53
N ALA A 59 -42.12 6.41 11.65
CA ALA A 59 -41.35 5.92 12.79
C ALA A 59 -39.84 6.14 12.63
N TRP A 60 -39.08 5.86 13.69
CA TRP A 60 -37.62 5.83 13.66
C TRP A 60 -37.12 4.46 13.16
N LEU A 61 -35.93 4.43 12.56
CA LEU A 61 -35.29 3.18 12.20
C LEU A 61 -34.90 2.37 13.45
N GLU A 62 -35.49 1.18 13.60
CA GLU A 62 -35.19 0.26 14.68
C GLU A 62 -33.77 -0.33 14.55
N SER A 63 -33.05 -0.42 15.67
CA SER A 63 -31.66 -0.88 15.73
C SER A 63 -31.45 -2.31 15.26
N ASP A 64 -32.50 -3.12 15.34
CA ASP A 64 -32.53 -4.54 14.97
C ASP A 64 -33.05 -4.80 13.55
N SER A 65 -33.45 -3.75 12.83
CA SER A 65 -33.79 -3.85 11.41
C SER A 65 -32.61 -4.35 10.59
N GLU A 66 -32.91 -5.05 9.49
CA GLU A 66 -31.87 -5.61 8.62
C GLU A 66 -30.99 -4.51 8.00
N ASP A 67 -31.59 -3.38 7.63
CA ASP A 67 -30.88 -2.21 7.10
C ASP A 67 -29.92 -1.61 8.14
N VAL A 68 -30.33 -1.50 9.41
CA VAL A 68 -29.45 -0.97 10.46
C VAL A 68 -28.34 -1.96 10.82
N LYS A 69 -28.57 -3.27 10.76
CA LYS A 69 -27.51 -4.28 10.95
C LYS A 69 -26.46 -4.20 9.86
N LYS A 70 -26.86 -3.98 8.60
CA LYS A 70 -25.95 -3.76 7.46
C LYS A 70 -25.23 -2.42 7.57
N LEU A 71 -25.94 -1.36 7.94
CA LEU A 71 -25.38 -0.04 8.23
C LEU A 71 -24.26 -0.12 9.28
N LYS A 72 -24.47 -0.86 10.38
CA LYS A 72 -23.46 -1.06 11.45
C LYS A 72 -22.20 -1.81 10.96
N LYS A 73 -22.28 -2.54 9.85
CA LYS A 73 -21.15 -3.18 9.17
C LYS A 73 -20.49 -2.29 8.11
N GLY A 74 -21.01 -1.08 7.90
CA GLY A 74 -20.52 -0.13 6.89
C GLY A 74 -21.16 -0.30 5.51
N GLU A 75 -22.15 -1.17 5.35
CA GLU A 75 -22.84 -1.38 4.08
C GLU A 75 -23.89 -0.28 3.85
N LYS A 76 -24.07 0.15 2.59
CA LYS A 76 -25.15 1.06 2.16
C LYS A 76 -26.25 0.24 1.50
N THR A 77 -27.46 0.25 2.07
CA THR A 77 -28.62 -0.41 1.47
C THR A 77 -29.47 0.61 0.71
N VAL A 78 -30.29 0.14 -0.24
CA VAL A 78 -31.20 1.00 -1.00
C VAL A 78 -32.10 1.83 -0.10
N ALA A 79 -32.53 1.28 1.05
CA ALA A 79 -33.32 2.01 2.04
C ALA A 79 -32.52 3.15 2.69
N ILE A 80 -31.27 2.90 3.10
CA ILE A 80 -30.40 3.93 3.67
C ILE A 80 -30.09 5.01 2.64
N GLU A 81 -29.78 4.63 1.39
CA GLU A 81 -29.50 5.58 0.30
C GLU A 81 -30.71 6.48 0.00
N ALA A 82 -31.91 5.92 0.00
CA ALA A 82 -33.15 6.69 -0.19
C ALA A 82 -33.42 7.66 0.97
N LEU A 83 -32.95 7.37 2.19
CA LEU A 83 -33.06 8.27 3.33
C LEU A 83 -32.00 9.38 3.30
N THR A 84 -30.87 9.14 2.66
CA THR A 84 -29.76 10.11 2.52
C THR A 84 -29.75 10.83 1.17
N SER A 85 -30.89 10.92 0.48
CA SER A 85 -31.01 11.70 -0.75
C SER A 85 -30.89 13.20 -0.46
N GLU A 86 -30.19 13.97 -1.31
CA GLU A 86 -29.93 15.41 -1.13
C GLU A 86 -31.17 16.23 -0.76
N GLU A 87 -32.33 15.93 -1.35
CA GLU A 87 -33.61 16.62 -1.08
C GLU A 87 -34.08 16.51 0.39
N LYS A 88 -33.57 15.53 1.13
CA LYS A 88 -33.91 15.25 2.53
C LYS A 88 -32.88 15.81 3.51
N GLU A 89 -31.85 16.51 3.04
CA GLU A 89 -30.80 17.05 3.90
C GLU A 89 -31.36 18.11 4.85
N LEU A 90 -31.01 17.97 6.14
CA LEU A 90 -31.36 18.93 7.17
C LEU A 90 -30.55 20.22 7.05
N GLN A 91 -31.27 21.33 6.92
CA GLN A 91 -30.68 22.66 6.78
C GLN A 91 -30.13 23.17 8.12
N GLY A 92 -28.88 23.68 8.12
CA GLY A 92 -28.13 24.01 9.34
C GLY A 92 -28.80 25.06 10.23
N GLU A 93 -29.50 26.02 9.64
CA GLU A 93 -30.25 27.09 10.30
C GLU A 93 -31.60 26.63 10.87
N SER A 94 -32.05 25.41 10.53
CA SER A 94 -33.31 24.88 11.05
C SER A 94 -33.18 24.52 12.53
N GLY A 95 -34.17 24.90 13.33
CA GLY A 95 -34.32 24.45 14.71
C GLY A 95 -34.74 22.98 14.79
N LEU A 96 -34.18 22.22 15.73
CA LEU A 96 -34.50 20.80 15.90
C LEU A 96 -35.99 20.57 16.21
N GLN A 97 -36.64 21.48 16.94
CA GLN A 97 -38.09 21.41 17.19
C GLN A 97 -38.91 21.38 15.90
N LYS A 98 -38.51 22.19 14.90
CA LYS A 98 -39.17 22.22 13.59
C LYS A 98 -38.89 20.93 12.81
N VAL A 99 -37.64 20.50 12.78
CA VAL A 99 -37.21 19.30 12.05
C VAL A 99 -37.87 18.03 12.60
N LEU A 100 -38.01 17.92 13.91
CA LEU A 100 -38.56 16.75 14.60
C LEU A 100 -40.09 16.82 14.74
N THR A 101 -40.76 17.80 14.11
CA THR A 101 -42.22 17.95 14.20
C THR A 101 -42.91 16.71 13.63
N GLY A 102 -43.80 16.11 14.43
CA GLY A 102 -44.56 14.92 14.05
C GLY A 102 -43.78 13.61 14.19
N MET A 103 -42.55 13.64 14.69
CA MET A 103 -41.80 12.42 15.01
C MET A 103 -42.14 11.90 16.41
N PRO A 104 -42.12 10.57 16.61
CA PRO A 104 -42.16 9.99 17.95
C PRO A 104 -41.01 10.53 18.82
N LYS A 105 -41.25 10.65 20.12
CA LYS A 105 -40.20 11.06 21.06
C LYS A 105 -39.02 10.07 20.98
N PRO A 106 -37.78 10.55 20.82
CA PRO A 106 -36.60 9.69 20.79
C PRO A 106 -36.52 8.72 21.97
N SER A 107 -36.16 7.46 21.69
CA SER A 107 -36.02 6.40 22.69
C SER A 107 -34.80 5.52 22.42
N THR A 108 -34.53 4.54 23.28
CA THR A 108 -33.39 3.62 23.06
C THR A 108 -33.69 2.65 21.93
N ASP A 109 -32.65 1.95 21.46
CA ASP A 109 -32.77 0.91 20.43
C ASP A 109 -33.26 1.41 19.06
N GLN A 110 -33.17 2.72 18.82
CA GLN A 110 -33.55 3.37 17.57
C GLN A 110 -32.42 4.25 17.04
N ILE A 111 -32.33 4.40 15.71
CA ILE A 111 -31.50 5.40 15.05
C ILE A 111 -32.37 6.59 14.73
N HIS A 112 -31.90 7.79 15.08
CA HIS A 112 -32.64 9.04 14.90
C HIS A 112 -32.06 9.88 13.77
N VAL A 113 -30.73 9.88 13.65
CA VAL A 113 -30.00 10.69 12.67
C VAL A 113 -29.00 9.82 11.92
N LEU A 114 -29.07 9.88 10.60
CA LEU A 114 -28.03 9.37 9.71
C LEU A 114 -27.06 10.50 9.41
N VAL A 115 -25.77 10.23 9.62
CA VAL A 115 -24.68 11.17 9.40
C VAL A 115 -23.94 10.73 8.15
N VAL A 116 -24.01 11.52 7.10
CA VAL A 116 -23.15 11.36 5.93
C VAL A 116 -21.99 12.33 6.11
N VAL A 117 -20.80 11.77 6.19
CA VAL A 117 -19.57 12.54 6.09
C VAL A 117 -19.32 12.72 4.60
N PRO A 118 -19.32 13.95 4.06
CA PRO A 118 -19.03 14.13 2.65
C PRO A 118 -17.69 13.49 2.34
N GLU A 119 -17.63 12.76 1.22
CA GLU A 119 -16.35 12.36 0.66
C GLU A 119 -15.56 13.64 0.48
N GLN A 120 -14.45 13.79 1.20
CA GLN A 120 -13.63 14.96 1.07
C GLN A 120 -13.04 14.95 -0.34
N ASP A 121 -13.73 15.63 -1.26
CA ASP A 121 -13.16 16.05 -2.52
C ASP A 121 -12.10 17.10 -2.20
N ASN A 122 -10.91 16.61 -1.87
CA ASN A 122 -9.62 17.27 -2.00
C ASN A 122 -9.58 18.78 -1.69
N LEU A 123 -10.00 19.20 -0.49
CA LEU A 123 -9.17 20.15 0.25
C LEU A 123 -7.95 19.39 0.79
N ARG A 124 -7.20 18.75 -0.13
CA ARG A 124 -5.88 18.23 0.17
C ARG A 124 -5.10 19.45 0.62
N SER A 125 -4.65 19.42 1.86
CA SER A 125 -3.79 20.48 2.35
C SER A 125 -2.67 20.69 1.31
N PRO A 126 -2.17 21.92 1.10
CA PRO A 126 -1.07 22.16 0.16
C PRO A 126 0.12 21.22 0.38
N ALA A 127 0.35 20.79 1.63
CA ALA A 127 1.35 19.77 1.98
C ALA A 127 1.08 18.39 1.34
N MET A 128 -0.18 17.97 1.25
CA MET A 128 -0.58 16.69 0.66
C MET A 128 -0.42 16.68 -0.87
N VAL A 129 -0.83 17.76 -1.53
CA VAL A 129 -0.60 17.93 -2.97
C VAL A 129 0.90 17.93 -3.27
N LEU A 130 1.68 18.67 -2.47
CA LEU A 130 3.13 18.71 -2.62
C LEU A 130 3.76 17.32 -2.41
N LEU A 131 3.31 16.58 -1.40
CA LEU A 131 3.80 15.23 -1.14
C LEU A 131 3.50 14.28 -2.32
N GLU A 132 2.31 14.35 -2.91
CA GLU A 132 1.97 13.53 -4.09
C GLU A 132 2.81 13.85 -5.31
N VAL A 133 3.21 15.11 -5.50
CA VAL A 133 4.12 15.50 -6.59
C VAL A 133 5.55 15.05 -6.29
N MET A 134 6.00 15.20 -5.05
CA MET A 134 7.39 14.90 -4.67
C MET A 134 7.66 13.41 -4.48
N LEU A 135 6.67 12.64 -4.03
CA LEU A 135 6.86 11.26 -3.60
C LEU A 135 7.39 10.34 -4.72
N PRO A 136 6.87 10.38 -5.97
CA PRO A 136 7.43 9.59 -7.05
C PRO A 136 8.90 9.94 -7.29
N HIS A 137 9.23 11.24 -7.30
CA HIS A 137 10.61 11.70 -7.48
C HIS A 137 11.53 11.18 -6.37
N ILE A 138 11.08 11.22 -5.12
CA ILE A 138 11.82 10.67 -3.97
C ILE A 138 12.05 9.18 -4.17
N LEU A 139 11.02 8.40 -4.49
CA LEU A 139 11.12 6.95 -4.62
C LEU A 139 11.99 6.51 -5.81
N THR A 140 11.92 7.21 -6.94
CA THR A 140 12.66 6.84 -8.15
C THR A 140 14.13 7.27 -8.14
N HIS A 141 14.46 8.39 -7.48
CA HIS A 141 15.81 8.97 -7.48
C HIS A 141 16.58 8.71 -6.19
N ALA A 142 15.94 8.17 -5.15
CA ALA A 142 16.63 7.87 -3.91
C ALA A 142 17.78 6.85 -4.14
N PRO A 143 18.99 7.12 -3.64
CA PRO A 143 20.08 6.16 -3.69
C PRO A 143 19.69 4.88 -2.94
N THR A 144 20.23 3.73 -3.30
CA THR A 144 19.80 2.44 -2.74
C THR A 144 20.25 2.27 -1.29
N THR A 145 21.42 2.81 -0.93
CA THR A 145 21.96 2.80 0.44
C THR A 145 22.54 4.16 0.86
N ARG A 146 22.38 4.51 2.14
CA ARG A 146 23.27 5.48 2.82
C ARG A 146 24.62 4.80 3.11
N THR A 147 25.69 5.58 3.24
CA THR A 147 27.11 5.15 3.26
C THR A 147 27.49 4.07 4.29
N GLU A 148 26.62 3.71 5.22
CA GLU A 148 26.83 2.64 6.19
C GLU A 148 25.85 1.48 5.98
N ARG A 149 26.34 0.37 5.44
CA ARG A 149 25.61 -0.90 5.42
C ARG A 149 25.72 -1.54 6.81
N ASN A 150 24.58 -1.84 7.45
CA ASN A 150 24.57 -2.68 8.64
C ASN A 150 25.14 -4.06 8.30
N ARG A 151 26.30 -4.41 8.87
CA ARG A 151 26.98 -5.68 8.58
C ARG A 151 26.16 -6.91 8.97
N GLY A 152 25.21 -6.76 9.90
CA GLY A 152 24.35 -7.83 10.39
C GLY A 152 23.14 -8.15 9.52
N PHE A 153 22.64 -7.21 8.71
CA PHE A 153 21.37 -7.36 7.98
C PHE A 153 21.37 -8.59 7.06
N LYS A 154 22.42 -8.75 6.26
CA LYS A 154 22.57 -9.92 5.37
C LYS A 154 22.65 -11.23 6.16
N GLU A 155 23.26 -11.23 7.33
CA GLU A 155 23.31 -12.41 8.20
C GLU A 155 21.92 -12.79 8.71
N GLN A 156 21.15 -11.80 9.17
CA GLN A 156 19.78 -12.00 9.63
C GLN A 156 18.88 -12.50 8.50
N LEU A 157 18.95 -11.90 7.30
CA LEU A 157 18.23 -12.38 6.11
C LEU A 157 18.58 -13.82 5.75
N CYS A 158 19.87 -14.17 5.76
CA CYS A 158 20.30 -15.53 5.42
C CYS A 158 19.79 -16.56 6.43
N ASN A 159 19.68 -16.19 7.71
CA ASN A 159 19.12 -17.06 8.74
C ASN A 159 17.60 -17.16 8.59
N PHE A 160 16.91 -16.03 8.40
CA PHE A 160 15.46 -15.94 8.27
C PHE A 160 14.95 -16.76 7.05
N TYR A 161 15.55 -16.57 5.88
CA TYR A 161 15.15 -17.30 4.66
C TYR A 161 15.91 -18.62 4.45
N GLY A 162 16.71 -19.09 5.41
CA GLY A 162 17.46 -20.34 5.29
C GLY A 162 18.42 -20.41 4.08
N CYS A 163 19.00 -19.27 3.67
CA CYS A 163 19.79 -19.16 2.43
C CYS A 163 21.27 -19.53 2.57
N TYR A 164 21.79 -19.72 3.78
CA TYR A 164 23.20 -20.09 3.96
C TYR A 164 23.52 -21.50 3.47
N ARG A 165 24.69 -21.64 2.83
CA ARG A 165 25.25 -22.92 2.39
C ARG A 165 26.74 -22.97 2.74
N ARG A 166 27.31 -24.18 2.74
CA ARG A 166 28.76 -24.45 2.91
C ARG A 166 29.38 -23.68 4.09
N LYS A 167 28.89 -23.93 5.32
CA LYS A 167 29.36 -23.24 6.54
C LYS A 167 29.33 -21.70 6.40
N LYS A 168 28.22 -21.17 5.86
CA LYS A 168 27.95 -19.73 5.67
C LYS A 168 28.87 -18.99 4.67
N SER A 169 29.77 -19.69 3.98
CA SER A 169 30.62 -19.09 2.94
C SER A 169 29.88 -18.83 1.62
N TRP A 170 28.73 -19.49 1.42
CA TRP A 170 27.89 -19.39 0.23
C TRP A 170 26.47 -18.99 0.62
N VAL A 171 25.81 -18.27 -0.28
CA VAL A 171 24.45 -17.76 -0.09
C VAL A 171 23.62 -18.10 -1.33
N ARG A 172 22.40 -18.61 -1.10
CA ARG A 172 21.40 -18.85 -2.14
C ARG A 172 20.80 -17.54 -2.63
N CYS A 173 20.81 -17.32 -3.93
CA CYS A 173 19.98 -16.31 -4.58
C CYS A 173 18.53 -16.82 -4.59
N MET A 174 17.59 -16.02 -4.06
CA MET A 174 16.20 -16.44 -3.90
C MET A 174 15.45 -16.58 -5.23
N LEU A 175 15.86 -15.83 -6.27
CA LEU A 175 15.24 -15.93 -7.59
C LEU A 175 15.79 -17.10 -8.41
N LEU A 176 17.12 -17.21 -8.52
CA LEU A 176 17.75 -18.27 -9.31
C LEU A 176 17.69 -19.64 -8.62
N ASP A 177 17.41 -19.66 -7.32
CA ASP A 177 17.53 -20.83 -6.43
C ASP A 177 18.94 -21.48 -6.42
N VAL A 178 19.95 -20.74 -6.89
CA VAL A 178 21.34 -21.19 -6.93
C VAL A 178 22.15 -20.57 -5.79
N ALA A 179 23.00 -21.37 -5.17
CA ALA A 179 23.97 -20.91 -4.19
C ALA A 179 25.25 -20.40 -4.87
N PHE A 180 25.66 -19.19 -4.53
CA PHE A 180 26.90 -18.56 -4.98
C PHE A 180 27.82 -18.26 -3.80
N PRO A 181 29.13 -18.02 -4.02
CA PRO A 181 29.99 -17.38 -3.04
C PRO A 181 29.32 -16.13 -2.43
N LYS A 182 29.47 -15.92 -1.12
CA LYS A 182 28.81 -14.84 -0.38
C LYS A 182 29.04 -13.45 -1.00
N SER A 183 30.16 -13.21 -1.69
CA SER A 183 30.47 -11.94 -2.37
C SER A 183 29.63 -11.63 -3.60
N LEU A 184 28.92 -12.61 -4.18
CA LEU A 184 28.15 -12.46 -5.41
C LEU A 184 26.64 -12.26 -5.19
N VAL A 185 26.15 -12.50 -3.98
CA VAL A 185 24.75 -12.28 -3.59
C VAL A 185 24.67 -11.05 -2.73
N ILE A 186 23.71 -10.16 -2.97
CA ILE A 186 23.49 -8.94 -2.21
C ILE A 186 22.21 -9.06 -1.39
N ALA A 187 22.21 -8.46 -0.21
CA ALA A 187 21.01 -8.24 0.58
C ALA A 187 20.40 -6.93 0.11
N SER A 188 19.34 -7.03 -0.70
CA SER A 188 18.60 -5.87 -1.21
C SER A 188 17.49 -5.52 -0.23
N HIS A 189 17.37 -4.25 0.12
CA HIS A 189 16.22 -3.73 0.85
C HIS A 189 15.07 -3.49 -0.13
N LEU A 190 13.86 -3.96 0.22
CA LEU A 190 12.66 -3.75 -0.60
C LEU A 190 12.20 -2.30 -0.54
N PHE A 191 12.05 -1.77 0.67
CA PHE A 191 11.94 -0.34 0.92
C PHE A 191 13.34 0.22 1.24
N ARG A 192 13.84 1.06 0.34
CA ARG A 192 15.25 1.52 0.36
C ARG A 192 15.60 2.19 1.68
N ARG A 193 16.81 1.91 2.16
CA ARG A 193 17.34 2.50 3.40
C ARG A 193 17.44 4.03 3.35
N SER A 194 17.67 4.61 2.18
CA SER A 194 17.66 6.06 1.99
C SER A 194 16.31 6.73 2.31
N ASN A 195 15.23 5.97 2.24
CA ASN A 195 13.86 6.40 2.53
C ASN A 195 13.42 6.03 3.95
N GLU A 196 14.34 5.65 4.85
CA GLU A 196 14.04 5.25 6.24
C GLU A 196 13.12 6.25 6.98
N TYR A 197 13.29 7.55 6.75
CA TYR A 197 12.46 8.61 7.33
C TYR A 197 10.97 8.53 6.94
N LEU A 198 10.64 7.84 5.85
CA LEU A 198 9.27 7.58 5.39
C LEU A 198 8.79 6.17 5.76
N SER A 199 9.68 5.29 6.25
CA SER A 199 9.40 3.86 6.37
C SER A 199 8.26 3.55 7.35
N LEU A 200 8.20 4.23 8.49
CA LEU A 200 7.12 4.08 9.46
C LEU A 200 5.81 4.64 8.90
N VAL A 201 5.86 5.83 8.30
CA VAL A 201 4.66 6.52 7.81
C VAL A 201 4.05 5.76 6.63
N MET A 202 4.84 5.44 5.60
CA MET A 202 4.35 4.84 4.36
C MET A 202 4.17 3.33 4.48
N MET A 203 5.10 2.65 5.13
CA MET A 203 5.20 1.20 5.07
C MET A 203 5.00 0.56 6.44
N GLN A 204 4.70 1.31 7.52
CA GLN A 204 4.61 0.77 8.88
C GLN A 204 5.82 -0.11 9.25
N ILE A 205 7.00 0.29 8.78
CA ILE A 205 8.27 -0.35 9.12
C ILE A 205 8.90 0.48 10.22
N SER A 206 9.01 -0.09 11.41
CA SER A 206 9.69 0.55 12.54
C SER A 206 11.21 0.40 12.50
N ASP A 207 11.68 -0.68 11.89
CA ASP A 207 13.10 -0.97 11.69
C ASP A 207 13.36 -1.24 10.21
N ILE A 208 14.13 -0.36 9.55
CA ILE A 208 14.43 -0.49 8.13
C ILE A 208 15.23 -1.76 7.79
N ASP A 209 15.97 -2.30 8.78
CA ASP A 209 16.73 -3.54 8.67
C ASP A 209 15.92 -4.78 9.09
N ASP A 210 14.60 -4.67 9.22
CA ASP A 210 13.72 -5.84 9.38
C ASP A 210 13.94 -6.84 8.23
N VAL A 211 14.14 -8.11 8.56
CA VAL A 211 14.41 -9.18 7.59
C VAL A 211 13.28 -9.37 6.57
N LYS A 212 12.04 -9.00 6.89
CA LYS A 212 10.92 -8.99 5.93
C LYS A 212 11.05 -7.85 4.93
N ASN A 213 11.83 -6.81 5.20
CA ASN A 213 12.15 -5.73 4.27
C ASN A 213 13.34 -6.06 3.34
N GLY A 214 13.71 -7.33 3.17
CA GLY A 214 14.83 -7.66 2.29
C GLY A 214 14.72 -8.97 1.53
N LEU A 215 15.53 -9.07 0.48
CA LEU A 215 15.73 -10.24 -0.36
C LEU A 215 17.22 -10.50 -0.58
N LEU A 216 17.56 -11.74 -0.90
CA LEU A 216 18.91 -12.16 -1.27
C LEU A 216 18.97 -12.43 -2.78
N LEU A 217 19.58 -11.53 -3.52
CA LEU A 217 19.60 -11.55 -4.99
C LEU A 217 21.04 -11.62 -5.51
N PHE A 218 21.26 -12.31 -6.62
CA PHE A 218 22.54 -12.27 -7.34
C PHE A 218 22.79 -10.83 -7.80
N LYS A 219 24.04 -10.33 -7.68
CA LYS A 219 24.34 -8.89 -7.80
C LYS A 219 23.76 -8.19 -9.04
N PRO A 220 23.79 -8.76 -10.26
CA PRO A 220 23.13 -8.15 -11.42
C PRO A 220 21.60 -8.05 -11.30
N LEU A 221 20.95 -9.06 -10.72
CA LEU A 221 19.50 -9.03 -10.47
C LEU A 221 19.15 -8.01 -9.39
N GLU A 222 19.96 -7.93 -8.32
CA GLU A 222 19.80 -6.88 -7.31
C GLU A 222 19.91 -5.48 -7.93
N HIS A 223 20.92 -5.26 -8.78
CA HIS A 223 21.09 -3.99 -9.48
C HIS A 223 19.87 -3.67 -10.35
N ALA A 224 19.44 -4.60 -11.21
CA ALA A 224 18.27 -4.37 -12.07
C ALA A 224 16.99 -4.08 -11.26
N PHE A 225 16.81 -4.74 -10.10
CA PHE A 225 15.70 -4.49 -9.18
C PHE A 225 15.77 -3.09 -8.55
N ASP A 226 16.96 -2.69 -8.11
CA ASP A 226 17.27 -1.37 -7.55
C ASP A 226 17.15 -0.24 -8.59
N TYR A 227 17.21 -0.55 -9.88
CA TYR A 227 16.99 0.43 -10.94
C TYR A 227 15.61 0.32 -11.60
N PHE A 228 14.71 -0.46 -11.01
CA PHE A 228 13.33 -0.70 -11.46
C PHE A 228 13.23 -1.26 -12.89
N GLN A 229 14.30 -1.91 -13.36
CA GLN A 229 14.31 -2.60 -14.65
C GLN A 229 13.61 -3.95 -14.56
N ILE A 230 13.61 -4.54 -13.36
CA ILE A 230 12.82 -5.71 -12.99
C ILE A 230 12.04 -5.44 -11.69
N SER A 231 11.03 -6.27 -11.45
CA SER A 231 10.27 -6.31 -10.20
C SER A 231 9.73 -7.72 -9.94
N PHE A 232 8.97 -7.89 -8.87
CA PHE A 232 8.21 -9.11 -8.59
C PHE A 232 6.71 -8.81 -8.46
N ILE A 233 5.91 -9.52 -9.25
CA ILE A 233 4.45 -9.42 -9.24
C ILE A 233 3.90 -10.70 -8.61
N ARG A 234 2.88 -10.56 -7.76
CA ARG A 234 2.16 -11.68 -7.17
C ARG A 234 1.15 -12.23 -8.18
N ASP A 235 1.24 -13.51 -8.49
CA ASP A 235 0.27 -14.19 -9.35
C ASP A 235 -0.93 -14.74 -8.56
N ASP A 236 -1.86 -15.36 -9.27
CA ASP A 236 -3.06 -16.02 -8.75
C ASP A 236 -2.75 -17.24 -7.87
N THR A 237 -1.55 -17.81 -7.98
CA THR A 237 -1.06 -18.93 -7.15
C THR A 237 -0.37 -18.48 -5.86
N ASP A 238 -0.41 -17.19 -5.54
CA ASP A 238 0.30 -16.57 -4.42
C ASP A 238 1.84 -16.60 -4.57
N ALA A 239 2.32 -16.82 -5.79
CA ALA A 239 3.75 -16.83 -6.08
C ALA A 239 4.21 -15.47 -6.58
N PHE A 240 5.38 -15.02 -6.12
CA PHE A 240 6.03 -13.83 -6.65
C PHE A 240 6.86 -14.19 -7.87
N ARG A 241 6.45 -13.70 -9.05
CA ARG A 241 7.16 -13.91 -10.31
C ARG A 241 7.94 -12.66 -10.70
N LEU A 242 9.16 -12.85 -11.19
CA LEU A 242 9.91 -11.76 -11.79
C LEU A 242 9.11 -11.21 -12.98
N LYS A 243 9.02 -9.89 -13.05
CA LYS A 243 8.59 -9.17 -14.24
C LYS A 243 9.75 -8.34 -14.75
N LEU A 244 10.13 -8.57 -16.01
CA LEU A 244 11.02 -7.70 -16.75
C LEU A 244 10.22 -6.48 -17.27
N PHE A 245 10.58 -5.29 -16.79
CA PHE A 245 9.97 -4.02 -17.20
C PHE A 245 10.80 -3.29 -18.25
N ASP A 246 12.12 -3.38 -18.17
CA ASP A 246 13.05 -2.79 -19.13
C ASP A 246 13.34 -3.78 -20.27
N PRO A 247 12.79 -3.58 -21.48
CA PRO A 247 13.03 -4.49 -22.60
C PRO A 247 14.48 -4.41 -23.11
N ASP A 248 15.20 -3.31 -22.85
CA ASP A 248 16.55 -3.08 -23.40
C ASP A 248 17.57 -4.07 -22.84
N ILE A 249 17.34 -4.58 -21.61
CA ILE A 249 18.23 -5.57 -20.99
C ILE A 249 17.82 -7.01 -21.26
N ARG A 250 16.72 -7.27 -21.99
CA ARG A 250 16.14 -8.61 -22.17
C ARG A 250 17.16 -9.64 -22.63
N ASP A 251 17.92 -9.33 -23.69
CA ASP A 251 18.90 -10.24 -24.27
C ASP A 251 20.30 -10.09 -23.63
N THR A 252 20.43 -9.24 -22.60
CA THR A 252 21.68 -9.07 -21.86
C THR A 252 21.88 -10.25 -20.91
N ARG A 253 23.05 -10.90 -20.99
CA ARG A 253 23.43 -11.93 -20.02
C ARG A 253 23.51 -11.31 -18.64
N LEU A 254 23.05 -12.02 -17.61
CA LEU A 254 23.07 -11.49 -16.23
C LEU A 254 24.49 -11.03 -15.84
N ILE A 255 25.52 -11.74 -16.28
CA ILE A 255 26.91 -11.43 -15.94
C ILE A 255 27.51 -10.22 -16.67
N ASP A 256 26.87 -9.76 -17.74
CA ASP A 256 27.35 -8.65 -18.58
C ASP A 256 26.65 -7.33 -18.30
N LEU A 257 25.72 -7.28 -17.34
CA LEU A 257 24.98 -6.07 -17.02
C LEU A 257 25.94 -4.92 -16.70
N THR A 258 25.70 -3.77 -17.34
CA THR A 258 26.38 -2.52 -17.08
C THR A 258 25.49 -1.54 -16.31
N ASP A 259 26.12 -0.69 -15.51
CA ASP A 259 25.44 0.44 -14.89
C ASP A 259 25.16 1.56 -15.91
N ARG A 260 24.48 2.62 -15.48
CA ARG A 260 24.15 3.77 -16.32
C ARG A 260 25.36 4.52 -16.91
N ASN A 261 26.55 4.32 -16.37
CA ASN A 261 27.80 4.91 -16.84
C ASN A 261 28.58 3.95 -17.76
N GLY A 262 28.03 2.77 -18.05
CA GLY A 262 28.69 1.74 -18.86
C GLY A 262 29.69 0.88 -18.10
N ASN A 263 29.78 0.98 -16.77
CA ASN A 263 30.68 0.12 -15.98
C ASN A 263 30.03 -1.23 -15.72
N GLN A 264 30.80 -2.32 -15.73
CA GLN A 264 30.26 -3.63 -15.38
C GLN A 264 29.79 -3.69 -13.93
N VAL A 265 28.57 -4.21 -13.72
CA VAL A 265 27.99 -4.38 -12.39
C VAL A 265 28.74 -5.44 -11.59
N LEU A 266 29.20 -6.52 -12.24
CA LEU A 266 30.17 -7.44 -11.65
C LEU A 266 31.59 -6.94 -11.91
N SER A 267 32.41 -6.85 -10.87
CA SER A 267 33.84 -6.55 -11.06
C SER A 267 34.57 -7.73 -11.71
N ALA A 268 35.71 -7.47 -12.35
CA ALA A 268 36.55 -8.52 -12.94
C ALA A 268 36.93 -9.61 -11.91
N GLU A 269 37.19 -9.23 -10.66
CA GLU A 269 37.43 -10.18 -9.56
C GLU A 269 36.20 -11.05 -9.28
N GLN A 270 35.00 -10.46 -9.21
CA GLN A 270 33.76 -11.18 -9.00
C GLN A 270 33.44 -12.15 -10.16
N ILE A 271 33.72 -11.73 -11.40
CA ILE A 271 33.61 -12.59 -12.59
C ILE A 271 34.56 -13.79 -12.46
N GLY A 272 35.83 -13.55 -12.09
CA GLY A 272 36.78 -14.63 -11.83
C GLY A 272 36.31 -15.60 -10.73
N VAL A 273 35.76 -15.07 -9.64
CA VAL A 273 35.17 -15.88 -8.55
C VAL A 273 34.00 -16.72 -9.05
N LEU A 274 33.13 -16.18 -9.92
CA LEU A 274 32.01 -16.90 -10.50
C LEU A 274 32.48 -18.06 -11.39
N PHE A 275 33.36 -17.79 -12.36
CA PHE A 275 33.87 -18.84 -13.25
C PHE A 275 34.59 -19.96 -12.51
N ASN A 276 35.41 -19.62 -11.50
CA ASN A 276 36.05 -20.62 -10.64
C ASN A 276 35.01 -21.47 -9.88
N SER A 277 33.92 -20.85 -9.45
CA SER A 277 32.83 -21.51 -8.71
C SER A 277 31.97 -22.43 -9.57
N VAL A 278 31.81 -22.11 -10.86
CA VAL A 278 31.08 -22.93 -11.83
C VAL A 278 31.95 -24.08 -12.35
N SER A 279 33.20 -23.81 -12.74
CA SER A 279 34.04 -24.77 -13.46
C SER A 279 34.94 -25.64 -12.57
N LEU A 280 35.56 -25.04 -11.55
CA LEU A 280 36.69 -25.64 -10.82
C LEU A 280 36.36 -26.11 -9.39
N ALA A 281 35.23 -25.69 -8.83
CA ALA A 281 34.88 -26.03 -7.45
C ALA A 281 34.49 -27.51 -7.28
N LYS A 282 35.02 -28.16 -6.22
CA LYS A 282 34.69 -29.57 -5.85
C LYS A 282 33.17 -29.83 -5.75
N LYS A 283 32.42 -28.84 -5.26
CA LYS A 283 30.95 -28.78 -5.38
C LYS A 283 30.65 -27.60 -6.29
N ARG A 284 30.13 -27.85 -7.49
CA ARG A 284 29.91 -26.80 -8.50
C ARG A 284 28.72 -25.91 -8.15
N CYS A 285 28.77 -24.68 -8.64
CA CYS A 285 27.60 -23.83 -8.78
C CYS A 285 26.90 -24.23 -10.10
N HIS A 286 25.66 -24.71 -10.05
CA HIS A 286 24.88 -25.04 -11.25
C HIS A 286 24.19 -23.79 -11.76
N PHE A 287 24.99 -22.85 -12.27
CA PHE A 287 24.51 -21.62 -12.91
C PHE A 287 25.00 -21.61 -14.35
N ASP A 288 24.08 -21.38 -15.29
CA ASP A 288 24.43 -21.17 -16.69
C ASP A 288 24.85 -19.72 -16.90
N VAL A 289 26.10 -19.52 -17.30
CA VAL A 289 26.66 -18.18 -17.54
C VAL A 289 26.07 -17.50 -18.77
N GLN A 290 25.35 -18.24 -19.62
CA GLN A 290 24.62 -17.67 -20.75
C GLN A 290 23.22 -17.17 -20.39
N THR A 291 22.73 -17.41 -19.17
CA THR A 291 21.41 -16.93 -18.74
C THR A 291 21.28 -15.41 -18.89
N THR A 292 20.21 -14.99 -19.57
CA THR A 292 19.83 -13.60 -19.82
C THR A 292 18.74 -13.12 -18.86
N PHE A 293 18.42 -11.82 -18.88
CA PHE A 293 17.26 -11.30 -18.16
C PHE A 293 15.93 -11.82 -18.73
N GLY A 294 15.86 -12.04 -20.05
CA GLY A 294 14.70 -12.62 -20.72
C GLY A 294 14.43 -14.06 -20.28
N ASP A 295 15.48 -14.86 -20.08
CA ASP A 295 15.36 -16.26 -19.63
C ASP A 295 14.77 -16.38 -18.21
N VAL A 296 14.95 -15.35 -17.37
CA VAL A 296 14.46 -15.33 -15.99
C VAL A 296 13.15 -14.57 -15.83
N ASP A 297 12.61 -13.96 -16.89
CA ASP A 297 11.28 -13.33 -16.86
C ASP A 297 10.19 -14.37 -16.56
N GLY A 298 9.29 -14.05 -15.63
CA GLY A 298 8.27 -14.99 -15.14
C GLY A 298 8.77 -16.04 -14.13
N SER A 299 10.08 -16.10 -13.85
CA SER A 299 10.63 -17.03 -12.85
C SER A 299 10.16 -16.70 -11.43
N THR A 300 9.93 -17.74 -10.63
CA THR A 300 9.35 -17.60 -9.28
C THR A 300 10.43 -17.35 -8.22
N LEU A 301 10.22 -16.36 -7.35
CA LEU A 301 10.98 -16.23 -6.11
C LEU A 301 10.78 -17.46 -5.22
N THR A 302 11.88 -18.12 -4.90
CA THR A 302 11.88 -19.38 -4.17
C THR A 302 12.13 -19.18 -2.68
N PHE A 303 11.15 -19.56 -1.86
CA PHE A 303 11.21 -19.57 -0.41
C PHE A 303 11.33 -21.01 0.10
N THR A 304 12.23 -21.26 1.06
CA THR A 304 12.42 -22.61 1.62
C THR A 304 11.49 -22.94 2.78
N GLY A 305 10.81 -21.93 3.33
CA GLY A 305 9.89 -22.07 4.46
C GLY A 305 8.65 -21.19 4.30
N LEU A 306 7.96 -20.95 5.41
CA LEU A 306 6.76 -20.10 5.46
C LEU A 306 7.10 -18.61 5.54
N GLU A 307 8.38 -18.28 5.71
CA GLU A 307 8.87 -16.91 5.79
C GLU A 307 8.63 -16.16 4.49
N ARG A 308 8.18 -14.92 4.62
CA ARG A 308 7.80 -14.06 3.49
C ARG A 308 8.27 -12.63 3.72
N PRO A 309 8.63 -11.90 2.65
CA PRO A 309 8.91 -10.48 2.73
C PRO A 309 7.63 -9.69 3.04
N PHE A 310 7.76 -8.40 3.30
CA PHE A 310 6.61 -7.50 3.35
C PHE A 310 6.01 -7.35 1.95
N TYR A 311 4.79 -7.85 1.75
CA TYR A 311 4.11 -7.83 0.46
C TYR A 311 3.90 -6.41 -0.04
N ARG A 312 3.55 -5.51 0.88
CA ARG A 312 3.47 -4.08 0.65
C ARG A 312 4.74 -3.49 0.03
N CYS A 313 5.93 -3.90 0.46
CA CYS A 313 7.18 -3.35 -0.08
C CYS A 313 7.44 -3.84 -1.51
N LEU A 314 7.11 -5.11 -1.79
CA LEU A 314 7.18 -5.65 -3.16
C LEU A 314 6.16 -4.96 -4.08
N ASN A 315 4.94 -4.75 -3.60
CA ASN A 315 3.89 -4.06 -4.34
C ASN A 315 4.33 -2.63 -4.66
N LEU A 316 4.86 -1.90 -3.67
CA LEU A 316 5.43 -0.57 -3.88
C LEU A 316 6.47 -0.58 -5.00
N GLN A 317 7.45 -1.49 -4.92
CA GLN A 317 8.53 -1.56 -5.90
C GLN A 317 8.00 -1.89 -7.30
N ALA A 318 7.01 -2.79 -7.41
CA ALA A 318 6.35 -3.12 -8.67
C ALA A 318 5.57 -1.96 -9.27
N ARG A 319 4.85 -1.19 -8.45
CA ARG A 319 4.10 -0.02 -8.92
C ARG A 319 5.02 1.10 -9.38
N VAL A 320 6.12 1.35 -8.67
CA VAL A 320 7.14 2.33 -9.10
C VAL A 320 7.81 1.86 -10.40
N ALA A 321 8.12 0.57 -10.53
CA ALA A 321 8.70 0.04 -11.77
C ALA A 321 7.73 0.15 -12.95
N ARG A 322 6.44 -0.16 -12.74
CA ARG A 322 5.38 0.03 -13.75
C ARG A 322 5.28 1.51 -14.18
N MET A 323 5.25 2.44 -13.24
CA MET A 323 5.19 3.88 -13.55
C MET A 323 6.40 4.31 -14.40
N ILE A 324 7.62 3.88 -14.05
CA ILE A 324 8.82 4.17 -14.86
C ILE A 324 8.69 3.56 -16.26
N ALA A 325 8.23 2.32 -16.35
CA ALA A 325 8.06 1.62 -17.62
C ALA A 325 7.02 2.31 -18.52
N LEU A 326 5.92 2.83 -17.97
CA LEU A 326 4.94 3.64 -18.69
C LEU A 326 5.55 4.94 -19.21
N LYS A 327 6.25 5.68 -18.36
CA LYS A 327 6.94 6.93 -18.73
C LYS A 327 7.98 6.75 -19.82
N LYS A 328 8.58 5.56 -19.91
CA LYS A 328 9.54 5.19 -20.94
C LYS A 328 8.91 4.50 -22.15
N HIS A 329 7.59 4.32 -22.16
CA HIS A 329 6.85 3.58 -23.20
C HIS A 329 7.34 2.14 -23.40
N TRP A 330 7.85 1.51 -22.33
CA TRP A 330 8.28 0.11 -22.32
C TRP A 330 7.13 -0.88 -22.20
N ILE A 331 5.99 -0.44 -21.66
CA ILE A 331 4.77 -1.23 -21.52
C ILE A 331 3.55 -0.41 -21.97
N ASP A 332 2.47 -1.10 -22.31
CA ASP A 332 1.20 -0.48 -22.65
C ASP A 332 0.49 0.07 -21.40
N ALA A 333 -0.28 1.16 -21.55
CA ALA A 333 -1.07 1.75 -20.47
C ALA A 333 -2.12 0.78 -19.88
N SER A 334 -2.59 -0.18 -20.68
CA SER A 334 -3.52 -1.22 -20.27
C SER A 334 -2.88 -2.30 -19.40
N TYR A 335 -1.55 -2.37 -19.34
CA TYR A 335 -0.86 -3.35 -18.49
C TYR A 335 -1.02 -2.95 -17.03
N ASP A 336 -1.64 -3.82 -16.24
CA ASP A 336 -1.74 -3.69 -14.79
C ASP A 336 -1.68 -5.06 -14.12
N PHE A 337 -1.53 -5.08 -12.80
CA PHE A 337 -1.51 -6.31 -12.00
C PHE A 337 -2.34 -6.15 -10.72
N PRO A 338 -2.92 -7.25 -10.21
CA PRO A 338 -3.72 -7.23 -9.00
C PRO A 338 -2.95 -6.62 -7.84
N ASP A 339 -3.69 -5.90 -7.00
CA ASP A 339 -3.12 -5.35 -5.80
C ASP A 339 -2.87 -6.41 -4.73
N PHE A 340 -1.75 -6.30 -4.02
CA PHE A 340 -1.38 -7.21 -2.94
C PHE A 340 -0.86 -6.48 -1.69
N TRP A 341 -1.43 -5.31 -1.36
CA TRP A 341 -1.14 -4.57 -0.11
C TRP A 341 -1.78 -5.19 1.14
N SER A 342 -2.69 -6.17 0.99
CA SER A 342 -3.69 -6.64 1.96
C SER A 342 -3.21 -7.19 3.32
N GLU A 343 -1.90 -7.19 3.61
CA GLU A 343 -1.38 -7.63 4.91
C GLU A 343 -1.52 -6.57 6.01
N VAL A 344 -1.76 -5.31 5.66
CA VAL A 344 -1.84 -4.18 6.61
C VAL A 344 -2.86 -3.14 6.12
N SER A 345 -3.71 -2.62 7.01
CA SER A 345 -4.60 -1.48 6.75
C SER A 345 -3.76 -0.22 6.46
N LEU A 346 -3.49 0.03 5.18
CA LEU A 346 -2.73 1.17 4.68
C LEU A 346 -3.55 2.02 3.70
N ASP A 347 -4.85 1.74 3.59
CA ASP A 347 -5.75 2.18 2.52
C ASP A 347 -5.63 3.69 2.24
N ASP A 348 -5.74 4.56 3.25
CA ASP A 348 -5.64 6.01 3.07
C ASP A 348 -4.28 6.46 2.48
N LYS A 349 -3.17 5.85 2.93
CA LYS A 349 -1.81 6.23 2.51
C LYS A 349 -1.46 5.63 1.16
N MET A 350 -2.01 4.46 0.86
CA MET A 350 -1.82 3.79 -0.42
C MET A 350 -2.70 4.43 -1.48
N GLU A 351 -3.91 4.87 -1.14
CA GLU A 351 -4.73 5.67 -2.05
C GLU A 351 -4.00 6.94 -2.50
N MET A 352 -3.36 7.67 -1.57
CA MET A 352 -2.49 8.79 -1.94
C MET A 352 -1.38 8.38 -2.91
N PHE A 353 -0.72 7.24 -2.66
CA PHE A 353 0.34 6.74 -3.53
C PHE A 353 -0.19 6.36 -4.92
N HIS A 354 -1.32 5.66 -4.99
CA HIS A 354 -2.00 5.33 -6.23
C HIS A 354 -2.31 6.61 -7.02
N ARG A 355 -2.93 7.61 -6.37
CA ARG A 355 -3.25 8.90 -7.00
C ARG A 355 -2.00 9.65 -7.45
N SER A 356 -0.92 9.63 -6.65
CA SER A 356 0.37 10.22 -6.99
C SER A 356 0.99 9.59 -8.24
N ILE A 357 0.94 8.26 -8.37
CA ILE A 357 1.36 7.56 -9.59
C ILE A 357 0.47 7.91 -10.78
N PHE A 358 -0.85 7.83 -10.65
CA PHE A 358 -1.77 8.15 -11.74
C PHE A 358 -1.66 9.60 -12.22
N ASN A 359 -1.50 10.56 -11.32
CA ASN A 359 -1.29 11.97 -11.67
C ASN A 359 0.07 12.20 -12.35
N ALA A 360 1.08 11.42 -11.97
CA ALA A 360 2.38 11.45 -12.64
C ALA A 360 2.35 10.81 -14.03
N ASP A 361 1.34 9.98 -14.33
CA ASP A 361 1.07 9.42 -15.66
C ASP A 361 0.25 10.40 -16.54
N ALA A 362 -0.59 11.26 -15.95
CA ALA A 362 -1.45 12.20 -16.67
C ALA A 362 -0.75 13.50 -17.15
N THR A 363 0.52 13.69 -16.81
CA THR A 363 1.30 14.91 -17.14
C THR A 363 2.30 14.72 -18.29
N VAL A 364 2.14 13.67 -19.11
CA VAL A 364 2.94 13.42 -20.34
C VAL A 364 2.10 13.61 -21.59
#